data_AF-A0A847HYL1-F1
#
_entry.id   AF-A0A847HYL1-F1
#
_cell.length_a   1.000
_cell.length_b   1.000
_cell.length_c   1.000
_cell.angle_alpha   90.00
_cell.angle_beta   90.00
_cell.angle_gamma   90.00
#
_symmetry.space_group_name_H-M   'P 1'
#
loop_
_entity.id
_entity.type
_entity.pdbx_description
1 polymer ?
#
loop_
_entity_poly.entity_id
_entity_poly.type
_entity_poly.pdbx_seq_one_letter_code
_entity_poly.pdbx_strand_id
1 'polypeptide(L)'
;MPGSPSGTLPAIADLESMRQELEASGEYRVLRRLREVEEFDPPNATRKSVALFLDTETTGFDVDRDRIIELAVVAFEHDQAGNVYRVLRAGSQLEDP
;
A
#
# COMPACT_ATOMS: atom_id res chain seq x y z
N MET A 1 -39.70 4.91 15.74
CA MET A 1 -38.63 5.05 14.74
C MET A 1 -37.42 5.62 15.45
N PRO A 2 -36.33 4.86 15.70
CA PRO A 2 -35.13 5.47 16.23
C PRO A 2 -34.55 6.39 15.13
N GLY A 3 -34.35 7.66 15.48
CA GLY A 3 -33.86 8.68 14.55
C GLY A 3 -32.46 8.31 14.06
N SER A 4 -32.25 8.37 12.75
CA SER A 4 -30.92 8.31 12.16
C SER A 4 -30.05 9.39 12.81
N PRO A 5 -28.81 9.10 13.26
CA PRO A 5 -27.94 10.14 13.78
C PRO A 5 -27.66 11.12 12.64
N SER A 6 -28.12 12.36 12.82
CA SER A 6 -27.80 13.49 11.95
C SER A 6 -26.37 13.93 12.27
N GLY A 7 -25.40 13.13 11.82
CA GLY A 7 -23.98 13.42 12.01
C GLY A 7 -23.46 14.19 10.80
N THR A 8 -23.26 15.50 10.95
CA THR A 8 -22.41 16.26 10.04
C THR A 8 -21.05 15.55 9.98
N LEU A 9 -20.57 15.25 8.77
CA LEU A 9 -19.24 14.67 8.60
C LEU A 9 -18.21 15.64 9.22
N PRO A 10 -17.32 15.15 10.11
CA PRO A 10 -16.30 15.99 10.73
C PRO A 10 -15.45 16.69 9.66
N ALA A 11 -15.07 17.93 9.92
CA ALA A 11 -14.16 18.64 9.03
C ALA A 11 -12.76 17.98 9.07
N ILE A 12 -11.92 18.22 8.05
CA ILE A 12 -10.57 17.62 8.00
C ILE A 12 -9.72 17.99 9.22
N ALA A 13 -9.87 19.22 9.73
CA ALA A 13 -9.18 19.66 10.95
C ALA A 13 -9.59 18.84 12.18
N ASP A 14 -10.85 18.41 12.25
CA ASP A 14 -11.36 17.55 13.31
C ASP A 14 -10.75 16.15 13.19
N LEU A 15 -10.59 15.64 11.95
CA LEU A 15 -9.97 14.33 11.70
C LEU A 15 -8.48 14.28 12.11
N GLU A 16 -7.70 15.32 11.82
CA GLU A 16 -6.28 15.35 12.25
C GLU A 16 -6.13 15.50 13.76
N SER A 17 -7.02 16.25 14.42
CA SER A 17 -7.06 16.35 15.88
C SER A 17 -7.39 14.99 16.52
N MET A 18 -8.42 14.30 16.00
CA MET A 18 -8.77 12.95 16.45
C MET A 18 -7.63 11.95 16.24
N ARG A 19 -6.93 12.01 15.10
CA ARG A 19 -5.74 11.19 14.85
C ARG A 19 -4.68 11.38 15.93
N GLN A 20 -4.37 12.63 16.29
CA GLN A 20 -3.37 12.95 17.31
C GLN A 20 -3.77 12.40 18.68
N GLU A 21 -5.04 12.54 19.08
CA GLU A 21 -5.53 12.00 20.35
C GLU A 21 -5.42 10.46 20.40
N LEU A 22 -5.82 9.78 19.32
CA LEU A 22 -5.73 8.32 19.21
C LEU A 22 -4.27 7.84 19.29
N GLU A 23 -3.35 8.49 18.58
CA GLU A 23 -1.92 8.13 18.62
C GLU A 23 -1.30 8.43 19.99
N ALA A 24 -1.63 9.56 20.61
CA ALA A 24 -1.10 9.96 21.91
C ALA A 24 -1.52 9.00 23.03
N SER A 25 -2.64 8.30 22.88
CA SER A 25 -3.07 7.27 23.83
C SER A 25 -2.15 6.03 23.87
N GLY A 26 -1.38 5.77 22.80
CA GLY A 26 -0.55 4.57 22.65
C GLY A 26 -1.31 3.29 22.28
N GLU A 27 -2.64 3.29 22.34
CA GLU A 27 -3.49 2.13 22.08
C GLU A 27 -3.77 1.90 20.58
N TYR A 28 -3.54 2.93 19.76
CA TYR A 28 -3.89 2.93 18.33
C TYR A 28 -2.72 3.34 17.45
N ARG A 29 -2.55 2.64 16.33
CA ARG A 29 -1.74 3.08 15.19
C ARG A 29 -2.69 3.54 14.09
N VAL A 30 -2.87 4.85 13.95
CA VAL A 30 -3.75 5.41 12.91
C VAL A 30 -3.01 5.46 11.58
N LEU A 31 -3.41 4.63 10.62
CA LEU A 31 -2.82 4.63 9.29
C LEU A 31 -3.42 5.74 8.43
N ARG A 32 -2.59 6.46 7.69
CA ARG A 32 -3.06 7.36 6.64
C ARG A 32 -3.46 6.55 5.42
N ARG A 33 -4.52 7.01 4.74
CA ARG A 33 -4.92 6.43 3.47
C ARG A 33 -3.75 6.55 2.49
N LEU A 34 -3.23 5.40 2.04
CA LEU A 34 -2.27 5.35 0.96
C LEU A 34 -2.96 5.91 -0.31
N ARG A 35 -2.33 6.91 -0.92
CA ARG A 35 -2.70 7.42 -2.23
C ARG A 35 -1.63 6.99 -3.22
N GLU A 36 -2.04 6.72 -4.44
CA GLU A 36 -1.09 6.54 -5.53
C GLU A 36 -0.29 7.84 -5.68
N VAL A 37 1.03 7.71 -5.69
CA VAL A 37 1.97 8.81 -5.87
C VAL A 37 2.86 8.48 -7.06
N GLU A 38 3.19 9.49 -7.86
CA GLU A 38 4.10 9.33 -8.99
C GLU A 38 5.55 9.16 -8.50
N GLU A 39 5.87 9.74 -7.34
CA GLU A 39 7.19 9.70 -6.72
C GLU A 39 7.08 9.41 -5.22
N PHE A 40 7.92 8.49 -4.75
CA PHE A 40 8.04 8.11 -3.34
C PHE A 40 9.15 8.91 -2.66
N ASP A 41 10.38 8.77 -3.15
CA ASP A 41 11.53 9.59 -2.78
C ASP A 41 11.86 10.65 -3.84
N PRO A 42 12.34 11.84 -3.43
CA PRO A 42 12.67 12.92 -4.36
C PRO A 42 13.80 12.52 -5.33
N PRO A 43 13.76 12.96 -6.60
CA PRO A 43 14.82 12.69 -7.55
C PRO A 43 16.17 13.22 -7.06
N ASN A 44 17.20 12.39 -7.23
CA ASN A 44 18.57 12.75 -6.91
C ASN A 44 19.53 12.18 -7.98
N ALA A 45 20.82 12.46 -7.82
CA ALA A 45 21.86 12.00 -8.74
C ALA A 45 22.36 10.57 -8.46
N THR A 46 21.76 9.83 -7.51
CA THR A 46 22.22 8.47 -7.22
C THR A 46 21.89 7.54 -8.39
N ARG A 47 22.73 6.53 -8.59
CA ARG A 47 22.48 5.54 -9.63
C ARG A 47 21.29 4.68 -9.21
N LYS A 48 20.27 4.67 -10.05
CA LYS A 48 19.07 3.86 -9.86
C LYS A 48 19.16 2.54 -10.63
N SER A 49 18.54 1.51 -10.07
CA SER A 49 18.31 0.20 -10.68
C SER A 49 16.81 -0.12 -10.66
N VAL A 50 16.38 -1.07 -11.48
CA VAL A 50 14.99 -1.54 -11.51
C VAL A 50 14.90 -2.86 -10.77
N ALA A 51 13.97 -2.94 -9.81
CA ALA A 51 13.58 -4.18 -9.15
C ALA A 51 12.14 -4.53 -9.50
N LEU A 52 11.80 -5.80 -9.31
CA LEU A 52 10.44 -6.31 -9.39
C LEU A 52 9.99 -6.75 -7.99
N PHE A 53 8.85 -6.21 -7.54
CA PHE A 53 8.09 -6.80 -6.44
C PHE A 53 7.12 -7.81 -7.03
N LEU A 54 7.10 -9.01 -6.46
CA LEU A 54 6.28 -10.13 -6.91
C LEU A 54 5.42 -10.59 -5.74
N ASP A 55 4.14 -10.81 -6.03
CA ASP A 55 3.18 -11.39 -5.11
C ASP A 55 2.36 -12.45 -5.84
N THR A 56 2.04 -13.54 -5.16
CA THR A 56 1.34 -14.68 -5.75
C THR A 56 0.23 -15.15 -4.85
N GLU A 57 -0.94 -15.38 -5.43
CA GLU A 57 -2.00 -16.12 -4.75
C GLU A 57 -2.00 -17.57 -5.24
N THR A 58 -2.28 -18.50 -4.33
CA THR A 58 -2.12 -19.94 -4.56
C THR A 58 -3.33 -20.70 -4.02
N THR A 59 -3.53 -21.94 -4.48
CA THR A 59 -4.61 -22.81 -3.99
C THR A 59 -4.43 -23.26 -2.54
N GLY A 60 -3.23 -23.12 -1.99
CA GLY A 60 -2.81 -23.55 -0.65
C GLY A 60 -1.33 -23.22 -0.43
N PHE A 61 -0.74 -23.73 0.65
CA PHE A 61 0.63 -23.36 1.07
C PHE A 61 1.71 -24.43 0.76
N ASP A 62 1.36 -25.54 0.11
CA ASP A 62 2.28 -26.63 -0.23
C ASP A 62 2.85 -26.44 -1.65
N VAL A 63 4.12 -26.06 -1.75
CA VAL A 63 4.79 -25.75 -3.03
C VAL A 63 4.83 -26.93 -4.01
N ASP A 64 4.75 -28.18 -3.53
CA ASP A 64 4.80 -29.37 -4.38
C ASP A 64 3.42 -29.74 -4.95
N ARG A 65 2.34 -29.20 -4.37
CA ARG A 65 0.96 -29.60 -4.69
C ARG A 65 0.07 -28.46 -5.14
N ASP A 66 0.27 -27.27 -4.59
CA ASP A 66 -0.56 -26.11 -4.82
C ASP A 66 -0.10 -25.33 -6.06
N ARG A 67 -1.08 -24.72 -6.74
CA ARG A 67 -0.87 -24.00 -7.99
C ARG A 67 -1.01 -22.49 -7.76
N ILE A 68 -0.22 -21.71 -8.49
CA ILE A 68 -0.40 -20.26 -8.58
C ILE A 68 -1.69 -19.98 -9.36
N ILE A 69 -2.57 -19.17 -8.78
CA ILE A 69 -3.85 -18.73 -9.38
C ILE A 69 -3.85 -17.23 -9.70
N GLU A 70 -2.91 -16.47 -9.13
CA GLU A 70 -2.66 -15.08 -9.52
C GLU A 70 -1.17 -14.76 -9.40
N LEU A 71 -0.65 -13.97 -10.35
CA LEU A 71 0.66 -13.35 -10.26
C LEU A 71 0.54 -11.83 -10.40
N ALA A 72 0.97 -11.10 -9.37
CA ALA A 72 1.07 -9.65 -9.38
C ALA A 72 2.54 -9.20 -9.43
N VAL A 73 2.82 -8.21 -10.27
CA VAL A 73 4.17 -7.69 -10.51
C VAL A 73 4.18 -6.17 -10.49
N VAL A 74 5.12 -5.59 -9.75
CA VAL A 74 5.39 -4.15 -9.77
C VAL A 74 6.86 -3.91 -10.07
N ALA A 75 7.14 -3.25 -11.18
CA ALA A 75 8.48 -2.76 -11.51
C ALA A 75 8.69 -1.37 -10.92
N PHE A 76 9.79 -1.16 -10.19
CA PHE A 76 10.09 0.12 -9.54
C PHE A 76 11.59 0.46 -9.56
N GLU A 77 11.89 1.76 -9.49
CA GLU A 77 13.25 2.28 -9.36
C GLU A 77 13.69 2.33 -7.90
N HIS A 78 14.90 1.86 -7.62
CA HIS A 78 15.53 1.99 -6.31
C HIS A 78 17.03 2.30 -6.39
N ASP A 79 17.61 2.81 -5.30
CA ASP A 79 19.05 2.95 -5.15
C ASP A 79 19.68 1.78 -4.35
N GLN A 80 21.00 1.85 -4.12
CA GLN A 80 21.72 0.82 -3.35
C GLN A 80 21.42 0.85 -1.85
N ALA A 81 20.86 1.95 -1.34
CA ALA A 81 20.44 2.07 0.06
C ALA A 81 19.01 1.51 0.28
N GLY A 82 18.29 1.20 -0.81
CA GLY A 82 16.93 0.67 -0.76
C GLY A 82 15.84 1.74 -0.81
N ASN A 83 16.18 3.00 -1.08
CA ASN A 83 15.20 4.06 -1.30
C ASN A 83 14.43 3.79 -2.60
N VAL A 84 13.12 4.01 -2.61
CA VAL A 84 12.24 3.73 -3.74
C VAL A 84 11.82 5.05 -4.34
N TYR A 85 11.97 5.19 -5.66
CA TYR A 85 11.70 6.48 -6.32
C TYR A 85 10.37 6.49 -7.03
N ARG A 86 10.14 5.51 -7.91
CA ARG A 86 9.00 5.52 -8.83
C ARG A 86 8.57 4.13 -9.21
N VAL A 87 7.26 3.91 -9.29
CA VAL A 87 6.68 2.74 -9.95
C VAL A 87 6.71 2.96 -11.46
N LEU A 88 7.33 2.03 -12.18
CA LEU A 88 7.45 2.06 -13.63
C LEU A 88 6.21 1.45 -14.29
N ARG A 89 5.76 0.33 -13.75
CA ARG A 89 4.63 -0.45 -14.23
C ARG A 89 4.15 -1.37 -13.12
N ALA A 90 2.84 -1.48 -12.99
CA ALA A 90 2.18 -2.49 -12.19
C ALA A 90 1.25 -3.32 -13.08
N GLY A 91 1.02 -4.57 -12.71
CA GLY A 91 0.04 -5.43 -13.34
C GLY A 91 -0.19 -6.70 -12.54
N SER A 92 -1.32 -7.34 -12.77
CA SER A 92 -1.56 -8.70 -12.31
C SER A 92 -2.26 -9.51 -13.40
N GLN A 93 -2.16 -10.83 -13.28
CA GLN A 93 -2.82 -11.79 -14.16
C GLN A 93 -3.36 -12.94 -13.33
N LEU A 94 -4.62 -13.28 -13.57
CA LEU A 94 -5.27 -14.47 -13.03
C LEU A 94 -5.00 -15.67 -13.95
N GLU A 95 -4.80 -16.82 -13.35
CA GLU A 95 -4.78 -18.11 -14.02
C GLU A 95 -6.03 -18.90 -13.59
N ASP A 96 -6.90 -19.25 -14.54
CA ASP A 96 -8.07 -20.10 -14.27
C ASP A 96 -7.59 -21.57 -14.06
N PRO A 97 -7.91 -22.22 -12.93
CA PRO A 97 -7.42 -23.56 -12.59
C PRO A 97 -8.01 -24.74 -13.38
#